data_AF-A0A940VYF9-F1
#
_entry.id   AF-A0A940VYF9-F1
#
_cell.length_a   1.000
_cell.length_b   1.000
_cell.length_c   1.000
_cell.angle_alpha   90.00
_cell.angle_beta   90.00
_cell.angle_gamma   90.00
#
_symmetry.space_group_name_H-M   'P 1'
#
loop_
_entity.id
_entity.type
_entity.pdbx_description
1 polymer ?
#
loop_
_entity_poly.entity_id
_entity_poly.type
_entity_poly.pdbx_seq_one_letter_code
_entity_poly.pdbx_strand_id
1 'polypeptide(L)' 'MSLLPPETPPYRVVELSDVSDRAIEEALNREGGEGYRFDSIHFVTQQGNRRPAMAFLFFTREGRPCGA' A
#
# COMPACT_ATOMS: atom_id res chain seq x y z
N MET A 1 4.67 6.75 -31.85
CA MET A 1 4.48 5.40 -31.29
C MET A 1 4.79 5.51 -29.80
N SER A 2 3.80 5.90 -29.00
CA SER A 2 3.98 6.08 -27.57
C SER A 2 4.04 4.70 -26.91
N LEU A 3 5.24 4.31 -26.49
CA LEU A 3 5.45 3.18 -25.59
C LEU A 3 4.95 3.61 -24.20
N LEU A 4 3.63 3.55 -23.99
CA LEU A 4 3.12 3.43 -22.62
C LEU A 4 3.60 2.07 -22.10
N PRO A 5 4.29 2.03 -20.94
CA PRO A 5 4.75 0.77 -20.35
C PRO A 5 3.54 -0.16 -20.12
N PRO A 6 3.76 -1.49 -20.13
CA PRO A 6 2.70 -2.46 -19.96
C PRO A 6 1.92 -2.14 -18.69
N GLU A 7 0.64 -1.80 -18.84
CA GLU A 7 -0.42 -1.69 -17.82
C GLU A 7 0.14 -1.69 -16.38
N THR A 8 0.77 -0.59 -15.95
CA THR A 8 1.31 -0.51 -14.59
C THR A 8 0.13 -0.77 -13.64
N PRO A 9 0.15 -1.87 -12.86
CA PRO A 9 -0.96 -2.17 -11.97
C PRO A 9 -1.19 -0.96 -11.07
N PRO A 10 -2.44 -0.49 -10.89
CA PRO A 10 -2.70 0.69 -10.09
C PRO A 10 -2.14 0.47 -8.68
N TYR A 11 -1.10 1.23 -8.36
CA TYR A 11 -0.50 1.28 -7.03
C TYR A 11 -1.33 2.22 -6.18
N ARG A 12 -1.69 1.75 -4.98
CA ARG A 12 -2.28 2.57 -3.94
C ARG A 12 -1.35 2.59 -2.75
N VAL A 13 -1.09 3.79 -2.24
CA VAL A 13 -0.24 4.01 -1.07
C VAL A 13 -1.11 4.58 0.02
N VAL A 14 -1.08 3.96 1.19
CA VAL A 14 -1.78 4.43 2.40
C VAL A 14 -0.74 4.85 3.41
N GLU A 15 -0.82 6.10 3.83
CA GLU A 15 0.05 6.69 4.84
C GLU A 15 -0.62 6.57 6.21
N LEU A 16 0.08 5.97 7.17
CA LEU A 16 -0.38 5.84 8.55
C LEU A 16 0.57 6.59 9.49
N SER A 17 0.04 7.57 10.20
CA SER A 17 0.74 8.26 11.29
C SER A 17 0.69 7.48 12.60
N ASP A 18 -0.30 6.60 12.79
CA ASP A 18 -0.34 5.63 13.87
C ASP A 18 0.11 4.26 13.37
N VAL A 19 1.20 3.76 13.94
CA VAL A 19 1.81 2.46 13.60
C VAL A 19 1.41 1.35 14.58
N SER A 20 0.28 1.52 15.28
CA SER A 20 -0.31 0.49 16.12
C SER A 20 -0.79 -0.71 15.28
N ASP A 21 -0.78 -1.89 15.90
CA ASP A 21 -1.30 -3.14 15.30
C ASP A 21 -2.72 -2.96 14.77
N ARG A 22 -3.59 -2.35 15.58
CA ARG A 22 -4.98 -2.06 15.23
C ARG A 22 -5.11 -1.14 14.00
N ALA A 23 -4.37 -0.03 13.95
CA ALA A 23 -4.47 0.91 12.83
C ALA A 23 -4.00 0.28 11.52
N ILE A 24 -2.94 -0.55 11.58
CA ILE A 24 -2.45 -1.31 10.43
C ILE A 24 -3.48 -2.34 9.98
N GLU A 25 -4.08 -3.10 10.90
CA GLU A 25 -5.11 -4.08 10.58
C GLU A 25 -6.36 -3.44 9.95
N GLU A 26 -6.84 -2.33 10.51
CA GLU A 26 -7.99 -1.58 9.97
C GLU A 26 -7.69 -1.06 8.56
N ALA A 27 -6.48 -0.56 8.30
CA ALA A 27 -6.05 -0.15 6.97
C ALA A 27 -6.01 -1.34 6.00
N LEU A 28 -5.38 -2.46 6.38
CA LEU A 28 -5.31 -3.67 5.56
C LEU A 28 -6.69 -4.20 5.20
N ASN A 29 -7.59 -4.30 6.18
CA ASN A 29 -8.95 -4.81 5.97
C ASN A 29 -9.78 -3.89 5.07
N ARG A 30 -9.65 -2.57 5.21
CA ARG A 30 -10.34 -1.60 4.36
C ARG A 30 -9.89 -1.71 2.90
N GLU A 31 -8.58 -1.67 2.68
CA GLU A 31 -7.99 -1.71 1.33
C GLU A 31 -8.21 -3.08 0.67
N GLY A 32 -8.08 -4.16 1.44
CA GLY A 32 -8.42 -5.51 1.00
C GLY A 32 -9.90 -5.66 0.62
N GLY A 33 -10.81 -5.04 1.36
CA GLY A 33 -12.24 -4.99 1.05
C GLY A 33 -12.56 -4.26 -0.27
N GLU A 34 -11.73 -3.30 -0.66
CA GLU A 34 -11.82 -2.62 -1.95
C GLU A 34 -11.20 -3.42 -3.12
N GLY A 35 -10.63 -4.60 -2.84
CA GLY A 35 -10.03 -5.49 -3.83
C GLY A 35 -8.58 -5.14 -4.16
N TYR A 36 -7.91 -4.38 -3.30
CA TYR A 36 -6.46 -4.18 -3.37
C TYR A 36 -5.73 -5.35 -2.69
N ARG A 37 -4.64 -5.81 -3.29
CA ARG A 37 -3.72 -6.77 -2.70
C ARG A 37 -2.62 -6.00 -1.96
N PHE A 38 -2.38 -6.38 -0.72
CA PHE A 38 -1.24 -5.88 0.04
C PHE A 38 0.07 -6.32 -0.62
N ASP A 39 0.97 -5.37 -0.84
CA ASP A 39 2.25 -5.59 -1.48
C ASP A 39 3.39 -5.48 -0.46
N SER A 40 3.54 -4.29 0.15
CA SER A 40 4.69 -3.99 1.01
C SER A 40 4.29 -3.01 2.13
N ILE A 41 4.98 -3.04 3.28
CA ILE A 41 4.85 -2.02 4.34
C ILE A 41 6.21 -1.45 4.70
N HIS A 42 6.35 -0.13 4.66
CA HIS A 42 7.59 0.57 4.95
C HIS A 42 7.40 1.45 6.19
N PHE A 43 8.09 1.10 7.28
CA PHE A 43 8.11 1.89 8.49
C PHE A 43 9.15 3.00 8.41
N VAL A 44 8.74 4.23 8.73
CA VAL A 44 9.64 5.38 8.89
C VAL A 44 9.95 5.57 10.35
N THR A 45 11.22 5.37 10.69
CA THR A 45 11.77 5.64 12.02
C THR A 45 12.52 6.96 12.01
N GLN A 46 12.22 7.86 12.95
CA GLN A 46 13.05 9.05 13.16
C GLN A 46 14.31 8.71 13.95
N GLN A 47 15.45 9.30 13.58
CA GLN A 47 16.68 9.14 14.36
C GLN A 47 16.49 9.70 15.78
N GLY A 48 16.64 8.83 16.78
CA GLY A 48 16.57 9.19 18.20
C GLY A 48 15.36 8.62 18.95
N ASN A 49 14.32 8.13 18.27
CA ASN A 49 13.15 7.52 18.92
C ASN A 49 12.99 6.05 18.47
N ARG A 50 12.94 5.13 19.44
CA ARG A 50 12.77 3.68 19.18
C ARG A 50 11.39 3.32 18.64
N ARG A 51 10.46 4.28 18.57
CA ARG A 51 9.11 4.07 18.05
C ARG A 51 9.04 4.58 16.60
N PRO A 52 8.56 3.76 15.65
CA PRO A 52 8.31 4.22 14.29
C PRO A 52 7.29 5.36 14.35
N ALA A 53 7.54 6.42 13.58
CA ALA A 53 6.70 7.63 13.58
C ALA A 53 5.62 7.58 12.48
N MET A 54 5.80 6.72 11.48
CA MET A 54 4.91 6.61 10.33
C MET A 54 5.10 5.25 9.63
N ALA A 55 4.08 4.78 8.94
CA ALA A 55 4.15 3.63 8.04
C ALA A 55 3.51 3.96 6.69
N PHE A 56 4.10 3.45 5.62
CA PHE A 56 3.53 3.47 4.28
C PHE A 56 3.15 2.05 3.88
N LEU A 57 1.88 1.82 3.61
CA LEU A 57 1.40 0.56 3.08
C LEU A 57 1.22 0.69 1.58
N PHE A 58 1.87 -0.20 0.85
CA PHE A 58 1.76 -0.32 -0.59
C PHE A 58 0.78 -1.42 -0.90
N PHE A 59 -0.13 -1.09 -1.79
CA PHE A 59 -1.12 -1.97 -2.32
C PHE A 59 -1.05 -1.96 -3.83
N THR A 60 -1.21 -3.13 -4.42
CA THR A 60 -1.35 -3.31 -5.86
C THR A 60 -2.74 -3.84 -6.14
N ARG A 61 -3.32 -3.44 -7.26
CA ARG A 61 -4.51 -4.10 -7.76
C ARG A 61 -4.18 -4.68 -9.10
N GLU A 62 -4.44 -5.97 -9.27
CA GLU A 62 -4.39 -6.56 -10.60
C GLU A 62 -5.50 -5.89 -11.41
N GLY A 63 -5.08 -4.98 -12.31
CA GLY A 63 -5.92 -4.59 -13.42
C GLY A 63 -6.23 -5.88 -14.14
N ARG A 64 -7.47 -6.37 -14.01
CA ARG A 64 -7.93 -7.54 -14.77
C ARG A 64 -7.52 -7.26 -16.22
N PRO A 65 -6.66 -8.07 -16.86
CA PRO A 65 -6.39 -7.87 -18.27
C PRO A 65 -7.73 -7.93 -18.98
N CYS A 66 -8.10 -6.84 -19.65
CA CYS A 66 -9.30 -6.80 -20.49
C CYS A 66 -9.00 -7.68 -21.71
N GLY A 67 -9.38 -8.95 -21.65
CA GLY A 67 -9.23 -9.89 -22.74
C GLY A 67 -9.14 -11.34 -22.29
N ALA A 68 -10.28 -12.01 -22.17
CA ALA A 68 -10.43 -13.45 -22.39
C ALA A 68 -11.84 -13.71 -22.94
#